data_AF-A0A919WN58-F1
#
_entry.id   AF-A0A919WN58-F1
#
_cell.length_a   1.000
_cell.length_b   1.000
_cell.length_c   1.000
_cell.angle_alpha   90.00
_cell.angle_beta   90.00
_cell.angle_gamma   90.00
#
_symmetry.space_group_name_H-M   'P 1'
#
loop_
_entity.id
_entity.type
_entity.pdbx_description
1 polymer ?
#
loop_
_entity_poly.entity_id
_entity_poly.type
_entity_poly.pdbx_seq_one_letter_code
_entity_poly.pdbx_strand_id
1 'polypeptide(L)' 'MQMSDRIKFACALIAWTNDDMPELGQENTFEQCISKMALASYSGTEIGNKYPRAPEVLREFLEIRNLEVASALV' A
#
# COMPACT_ATOMS: atom_id res chain seq x y z
N MET A 1 -5.61 16.75 -3.85
CA MET A 1 -6.15 16.51 -5.20
C MET A 1 -7.61 16.17 -5.03
N GLN A 2 -8.54 17.02 -5.48
CA GLN A 2 -9.97 16.73 -5.30
C GLN A 2 -10.46 16.03 -6.56
N MET A 3 -10.74 14.74 -6.44
CA MET A 3 -11.03 13.85 -7.57
C MET A 3 -12.49 13.42 -7.51
N SER A 4 -13.08 13.20 -8.68
CA SER A 4 -14.47 12.72 -8.79
C SER A 4 -14.66 11.42 -8.02
N ASP A 5 -15.77 11.29 -7.28
CA ASP A 5 -16.09 10.12 -6.43
C ASP A 5 -16.15 8.76 -7.17
N ARG A 6 -16.03 8.76 -8.49
CA ARG A 6 -16.06 7.56 -9.34
C ARG A 6 -14.69 6.93 -9.58
N ILE A 7 -13.58 7.63 -9.30
CA ILE A 7 -12.22 7.13 -9.58
C ILE A 7 -11.39 7.21 -8.30
N LYS A 8 -10.84 6.07 -7.90
CA LYS A 8 -9.90 5.95 -6.78
C LYS A 8 -8.49 5.73 -7.31
N PHE A 9 -7.51 6.38 -6.69
CA PHE A 9 -6.11 6.26 -7.04
C PHE A 9 -5.40 5.37 -6.02
N ALA A 10 -4.69 4.36 -6.50
CA ALA A 10 -3.91 3.46 -5.68
C ALA A 10 -2.43 3.48 -6.08
N CYS A 11 -1.57 3.03 -5.18
CA CYS A 11 -0.13 2.93 -5.43
C CYS A 11 0.38 1.53 -5.08
N ALA A 12 1.18 0.95 -5.97
CA ALA A 12 1.85 -0.31 -5.70
C ALA A 12 2.95 -0.15 -4.66
N LEU A 13 3.20 -1.19 -3.87
CA LEU A 13 4.23 -1.19 -2.82
C LEU A 13 5.64 -0.98 -3.38
N ILE A 14 5.85 -1.27 -4.68
CA ILE A 14 7.14 -1.11 -5.37
C ILE A 14 7.71 0.32 -5.32
N ALA A 15 6.85 1.33 -5.08
CA ALA A 15 7.28 2.71 -4.90
C ALA A 15 8.16 2.93 -3.65
N TRP A 16 8.21 1.97 -2.71
CA TRP A 16 9.00 2.05 -1.48
C TRP A 16 9.89 0.85 -1.19
N THR A 17 9.66 -0.28 -1.86
CA THR A 17 10.40 -1.54 -1.64
C THR A 17 10.60 -2.25 -2.96
N ASN A 18 11.67 -3.01 -3.15
CA ASN A 18 11.87 -3.77 -4.37
C ASN A 18 12.04 -5.27 -4.06
N ASP A 19 11.30 -6.11 -4.77
CA ASP A 19 11.32 -7.56 -4.57
C ASP A 19 12.48 -8.24 -5.31
N ASP A 20 12.91 -7.69 -6.46
CA ASP A 20 14.04 -8.21 -7.26
C ASP A 20 15.41 -7.75 -6.73
N MET A 21 15.45 -6.55 -6.13
CA MET A 21 16.63 -5.92 -5.52
C MET A 21 16.31 -5.53 -4.07
N PRO A 22 16.28 -6.48 -3.11
CA PRO A 22 15.82 -6.24 -1.74
C PRO A 22 16.55 -5.11 -1.02
N GLU A 23 17.81 -4.84 -1.35
CA GLU A 23 18.60 -3.75 -0.80
C GLU A 23 17.96 -2.36 -1.04
N LEU A 24 17.12 -2.22 -2.07
CA LEU A 24 16.39 -1.00 -2.37
C LEU A 24 15.10 -0.95 -1.54
N GLY A 25 15.14 -0.18 -0.45
CA GLY A 25 13.99 0.01 0.43
C GLY A 25 13.79 -1.14 1.43
N GLN A 26 14.83 -1.93 1.71
CA GLN A 26 14.80 -2.95 2.76
C GLN A 26 14.36 -2.39 4.11
N GLU A 27 14.82 -1.18 4.43
CA GLU A 27 14.57 -0.48 5.69
C GLU A 27 13.13 -0.02 5.86
N ASN A 28 12.38 0.10 4.75
CA ASN A 28 10.97 0.48 4.80
C ASN A 28 10.12 -0.71 5.26
N THR A 29 9.43 -0.54 6.39
CA THR A 29 8.40 -1.48 6.83
C THR A 29 7.11 -1.26 6.02
N PHE A 30 6.22 -2.26 5.97
CA PHE A 30 4.98 -2.08 5.22
C PHE A 30 4.09 -0.99 5.83
N GLU A 31 4.10 -0.84 7.17
CA GLU A 31 3.36 0.18 7.91
C GLU A 31 3.84 1.59 7.52
N GLN A 32 5.14 1.78 7.34
CA GLN A 32 5.71 3.03 6.85
C GLN A 32 5.25 3.30 5.41
N CYS A 33 5.26 2.28 4.55
CA CYS A 33 4.83 2.43 3.16
C CYS A 33 3.37 2.88 3.06
N ILE A 34 2.44 2.19 3.74
CA ILE A 34 1.01 2.56 3.71
C ILE A 34 0.76 3.91 4.38
N SER A 35 1.57 4.30 5.39
CA SER A 35 1.50 5.64 5.98
C SER A 35 1.92 6.72 4.98
N LYS A 36 2.96 6.46 4.17
CA LYS A 36 3.40 7.36 3.10
C LYS A 36 2.37 7.45 1.97
N MET A 37 1.72 6.33 1.62
CA MET A 37 0.61 6.32 0.64
C MET A 37 -0.55 7.20 1.11
N ALA A 38 -0.99 7.06 2.37
CA ALA A 38 -2.04 7.88 2.95
C ALA A 38 -1.65 9.37 2.99
N LEU A 39 -0.41 9.69 3.39
CA LEU A 39 0.10 11.06 3.39
C LEU A 39 0.12 11.67 1.98
N ALA A 40 0.39 10.85 0.95
CA ALA A 40 0.33 11.24 -0.45
C ALA A 40 -1.10 11.28 -1.03
N SER A 41 -2.13 11.09 -0.20
CA SER A 41 -3.55 11.13 -0.60
C SER A 41 -3.97 10.04 -1.60
N TYR A 42 -3.31 8.88 -1.57
CA TYR A 42 -3.85 7.68 -2.24
C TYR A 42 -5.03 7.13 -1.46
N SER A 43 -5.91 6.42 -2.18
CA SER A 43 -7.09 5.72 -1.62
C SER A 43 -6.86 4.22 -1.46
N GLY A 44 -5.74 3.69 -1.94
CA GLY A 44 -5.48 2.26 -1.84
C GLY A 44 -4.10 1.82 -2.29
N THR A 45 -3.90 0.50 -2.29
CA THR A 45 -2.64 -0.13 -2.64
C THR A 45 -2.81 -1.48 -3.34
N GLU A 46 -1.78 -1.93 -4.04
CA GLU A 46 -1.67 -3.29 -4.55
C GLU A 46 -0.98 -4.19 -3.52
N ILE A 47 -1.33 -5.48 -3.50
CA ILE A 47 -0.66 -6.45 -2.64
C ILE A 47 0.81 -6.61 -3.04
N GLY A 48 1.72 -6.46 -2.06
CA GLY A 48 3.15 -6.71 -2.24
C GLY A 48 3.70 -7.74 -1.26
N ASN A 49 4.89 -8.28 -1.54
CA ASN A 49 5.47 -9.40 -0.79
C ASN A 49 5.79 -9.10 0.69
N LYS A 50 5.98 -7.82 1.03
CA LYS A 50 6.23 -7.36 2.40
C LYS A 50 4.96 -7.26 3.28
N TYR A 51 3.77 -7.46 2.73
CA TYR A 51 2.53 -7.40 3.51
C TYR A 51 2.32 -8.65 4.37
N PRO A 52 1.60 -8.52 5.51
CA PRO A 52 1.15 -9.66 6.28
C PRO A 52 0.36 -10.63 5.40
N ARG A 53 0.62 -11.93 5.55
CA ARG A 53 -0.10 -12.99 4.82
C ARG A 53 -1.55 -13.15 5.28
N ALA A 54 -1.83 -12.74 6.51
CA ALA A 54 -3.15 -12.68 7.12
C ALA A 54 -3.92 -11.45 6.59
N PRO A 55 -4.95 -11.61 5.73
CA PRO A 55 -5.68 -10.49 5.14
C PRO A 55 -6.35 -9.60 6.18
N GLU A 56 -6.83 -10.19 7.28
CA GLU A 56 -7.44 -9.48 8.40
C GLU A 56 -6.48 -8.50 9.06
N VAL A 57 -5.21 -8.90 9.23
CA VAL A 57 -4.18 -8.02 9.78
C VAL A 57 -3.94 -6.87 8.82
N LEU A 58 -3.68 -7.16 7.53
CA LEU A 58 -3.45 -6.10 6.54
C LEU A 58 -4.64 -5.11 6.48
N ARG A 59 -5.87 -5.63 6.49
CA ARG A 59 -7.08 -4.81 6.45
C ARG A 59 -7.15 -3.83 7.62
N GLU A 60 -6.86 -4.26 8.84
CA GLU A 60 -6.84 -3.38 10.02
C GLU A 60 -5.86 -2.21 9.83
N PHE A 61 -4.66 -2.48 9.31
CA PHE A 61 -3.66 -1.44 9.08
C PHE A 61 -4.06 -0.46 7.96
N LEU A 62 -4.76 -0.92 6.93
CA LEU A 62 -5.22 -0.09 5.81
C LEU A 62 -6.43 0.78 6.22
N GLU A 63 -7.40 0.22 6.92
CA GLU A 63 -8.63 0.92 7.33
C GLU A 63 -8.36 2.13 8.22
N ILE A 64 -7.40 2.01 9.15
CA ILE A 64 -6.96 3.12 10.01
C ILE A 64 -6.48 4.34 9.18
N ARG A 65 -6.03 4.10 7.95
CA ARG A 65 -5.47 5.10 7.02
C ARG A 65 -6.43 5.48 5.90
N ASN A 66 -7.68 5.00 5.93
CA ASN A 66 -8.65 5.12 4.82
C ASN A 66 -8.11 4.60 3.49
N LEU A 67 -7.31 3.53 3.54
CA LEU A 67 -6.80 2.83 2.36
C LEU A 67 -7.57 1.52 2.16
N GLU A 68 -7.66 1.09 0.91
CA GLU A 68 -8.20 -0.23 0.54
C GLU A 68 -7.24 -0.99 -0.39
N VAL A 69 -7.43 -2.30 -0.51
CA VAL A 69 -6.72 -3.10 -1.53
C VAL A 69 -7.38 -2.84 -2.88
N ALA A 70 -6.64 -2.28 -3.82
CA ALA A 70 -7.11 -1.98 -5.16
C ALA A 70 -6.94 -3.16 -6.13
N SER A 71 -5.89 -3.96 -5.92
CA SER A 71 -5.60 -5.14 -6.73
C SER A 71 -4.75 -6.13 -5.94
N ALA A 72 -4.94 -7.41 -6.24
CA ALA A 72 -4.05 -8.48 -5.84
C ALA A 72 -3.68 -9.26 -7.11
N LEU A 73 -2.48 -9.04 -7.63
CA LEU A 73 -1.92 -9.98 -8.60
C LEU A 73 -1.48 -11.22 -7.82
N VAL A 74 -2.16 -12.34 -8.10
CA VAL A 74 -1.75 -13.68 -7.68
C VAL A 74 -0.47 -14.11 -8.38
#